data_AF-A0A1F5IKL1-F1
#
_entry.id   AF-A0A1F5IKL1-F1
#
_cell.length_a   1.000
_cell.length_b   1.000
_cell.length_c   1.000
_cell.angle_alpha   90.00
_cell.angle_beta   90.00
_cell.angle_gamma   90.00
#
_symmetry.space_group_name_H-M   'P 1'
#
loop_
_entity.id
_entity.type
_entity.pdbx_description
1 polymer ?
#
loop_
_entity_poly.entity_id
_entity_poly.type
_entity_poly.pdbx_seq_one_letter_code
_entity_poly.pdbx_strand_id
1 'polypeptide(L)'
;MDKTGKHTDSLILGALIMFFSYLLAGLIPIVPVILFNQSDARILSIIFAFIGLFLVGYIKGKVVEHKPLRSAIELFIIGAVATSIGLLVGYFLKV
;
A
#
# COMPACT_ATOMS: atom_id res chain seq x y z
N MET A 1 17.23 20.90 -1.48
CA MET A 1 18.43 21.11 -2.34
C MET A 1 19.15 22.33 -1.81
N ASP A 2 20.25 22.11 -1.08
CA ASP A 2 21.22 23.19 -0.88
C ASP A 2 22.01 23.41 -2.19
N LYS A 3 22.49 24.63 -2.43
CA LYS A 3 23.12 25.07 -3.70
C LYS A 3 24.45 24.37 -4.04
N THR A 4 24.81 23.31 -3.32
CA THR A 4 26.11 22.61 -3.34
C THR A 4 26.04 21.15 -3.80
N GLY A 5 24.86 20.63 -4.16
CA GLY A 5 24.73 19.29 -4.78
C GLY A 5 25.01 18.10 -3.85
N LYS A 6 25.18 18.32 -2.54
CA LYS A 6 25.32 17.24 -1.55
C LYS A 6 23.95 16.82 -1.01
N HIS A 7 23.65 15.52 -1.08
CA HIS A 7 22.51 14.93 -0.38
C HIS A 7 22.79 14.96 1.12
N THR A 8 22.20 15.95 1.82
CA THR A 8 22.27 16.08 3.28
C THR A 8 21.28 15.17 4.00
N ASP A 9 20.54 14.34 3.26
CA ASP A 9 19.51 13.47 3.81
C ASP A 9 20.15 12.27 4.50
N SER A 10 19.74 12.04 5.75
CA SER A 10 20.18 10.87 6.52
C SER A 10 19.60 9.59 5.90
N LEU A 11 20.45 8.81 5.24
CA LEU A 11 20.09 7.53 4.62
C LEU A 11 19.46 6.57 5.65
N ILE A 12 20.01 6.55 6.87
CA ILE A 12 19.53 5.71 7.97
C ILE A 12 18.11 6.11 8.37
N LEU A 13 17.83 7.42 8.41
CA LEU A 13 16.50 7.92 8.74
C LEU A 13 15.49 7.51 7.66
N GLY A 14 15.83 7.67 6.38
CA GLY A 14 14.97 7.25 5.27
C GLY A 14 14.67 5.75 5.29
N ALA A 15 15.67 4.92 5.59
CA ALA A 15 15.51 3.48 5.72
C ALA A 15 14.56 3.11 6.87
N LEU A 16 14.71 3.73 8.05
CA LEU A 16 13.83 3.52 9.19
C LEU A 16 12.39 3.95 8.89
N ILE A 17 12.21 5.11 8.25
CA ILE A 17 10.88 5.60 7.85
C ILE A 17 10.21 4.60 6.91
N MET A 18 10.92 4.13 5.87
CA MET A 18 10.34 3.13 4.96
C MET A 18 10.02 1.82 5.68
N PHE A 19 10.91 1.32 6.52
CA PHE A 19 10.71 0.06 7.25
C PHE A 19 9.42 0.09 8.08
N PHE A 20 9.26 1.10 8.94
CA PHE A 20 8.07 1.23 9.78
C PHE A 20 6.82 1.52 8.94
N SER A 21 6.93 2.34 7.89
CA SER A 21 5.78 2.65 7.03
C SER A 21 5.26 1.41 6.31
N TYR A 22 6.17 0.60 5.74
CA TYR A 22 5.81 -0.64 5.06
C TYR A 22 5.30 -1.70 6.03
N LEU A 23 5.91 -1.81 7.21
CA LEU A 23 5.46 -2.75 8.24
C LEU A 23 4.02 -2.43 8.66
N LEU A 24 3.74 -1.17 9.00
CA LEU A 24 2.41 -0.74 9.46
C LEU A 24 1.37 -0.82 8.34
N ALA A 25 1.70 -0.39 7.12
CA ALA A 25 0.78 -0.47 5.99
C ALA A 25 0.51 -1.92 5.57
N GLY A 26 1.53 -2.78 5.58
CA GLY A 26 1.43 -4.20 5.25
C GLY A 26 0.62 -5.00 6.27
N LEU A 27 0.54 -4.56 7.51
CA LEU A 27 -0.31 -5.19 8.52
C LEU A 27 -1.80 -5.09 8.17
N ILE A 28 -2.24 -4.03 7.49
CA ILE A 28 -3.66 -3.77 7.17
C ILE A 28 -4.34 -4.99 6.50
N PRO A 29 -3.83 -5.55 5.38
CA PRO A 29 -4.40 -6.75 4.78
C PRO A 29 -4.12 -8.05 5.54
N ILE A 30 -3.10 -8.08 6.42
CA ILE A 30 -2.73 -9.28 7.19
C ILE A 30 -3.68 -9.49 8.38
N VAL A 31 -4.18 -8.43 9.01
CA VAL A 31 -5.13 -8.52 10.15
C VAL A 31 -6.28 -9.51 9.88
N PRO A 32 -7.05 -9.39 8.78
CA PRO A 32 -8.14 -10.32 8.53
C PRO A 32 -7.70 -11.76 8.23
N VAL A 33 -6.45 -11.96 7.78
CA VAL A 33 -5.90 -13.32 7.57
C VAL A 33 -5.61 -14.02 8.89
N ILE A 34 -5.19 -13.28 9.91
CA ILE A 34 -4.89 -13.84 11.24
C ILE A 34 -6.17 -14.12 12.04
N LEU A 35 -7.19 -13.27 11.87
CA LEU A 35 -8.38 -13.29 12.74
C LEU A 35 -9.55 -14.13 12.23
N PHE A 36 -9.64 -14.41 10.93
CA PHE A 36 -10.81 -15.06 10.31
C PHE A 36 -10.47 -16.39 9.63
N ASN A 37 -11.48 -17.22 9.40
CA ASN A 37 -11.36 -18.49 8.70
C ASN A 37 -11.01 -18.26 7.20
N GLN A 38 -10.33 -19.24 6.59
CA GLN A 38 -9.75 -19.15 5.24
C GLN A 38 -10.66 -18.50 4.18
N SER A 39 -11.94 -18.88 4.14
CA SER A 39 -12.90 -18.37 3.15
C SER A 39 -13.23 -16.89 3.36
N ASP A 40 -13.48 -16.48 4.60
CA ASP A 40 -13.85 -15.10 4.95
C ASP A 40 -12.61 -14.19 4.95
N ALA A 41 -11.48 -14.70 5.45
CA ALA A 41 -10.19 -14.03 5.48
C ALA A 41 -9.77 -13.51 4.11
N ARG A 42 -9.98 -14.29 3.04
CA ARG A 42 -9.62 -13.89 1.67
C ARG A 42 -10.38 -12.63 1.24
N ILE A 43 -11.70 -12.61 1.44
CA ILE A 43 -12.55 -11.49 1.01
C ILE A 43 -12.28 -10.26 1.88
N LEU A 44 -12.20 -10.45 3.20
CA LEU A 44 -11.91 -9.35 4.13
C LEU A 44 -10.52 -8.76 3.87
N SER A 45 -9.51 -9.58 3.59
CA SER A 45 -8.15 -9.10 3.27
C SER A 45 -8.12 -8.20 2.03
N ILE A 46 -8.83 -8.58 0.96
CA ILE A 46 -8.94 -7.75 -0.25
C ILE A 46 -9.62 -6.41 0.05
N ILE A 47 -10.71 -6.43 0.82
CA ILE A 47 -11.43 -5.20 1.20
C ILE A 47 -10.54 -4.29 2.04
N PHE A 48 -9.86 -4.84 3.05
CA PHE A 48 -8.94 -4.09 3.90
C PHE A 48 -7.76 -3.53 3.10
N ALA A 49 -7.19 -4.30 2.16
CA ALA A 49 -6.14 -3.83 1.27
C ALA A 49 -6.59 -2.61 0.45
N PHE A 50 -7.78 -2.66 -0.15
CA PHE A 50 -8.32 -1.57 -0.94
C PHE A 50 -8.66 -0.33 -0.11
N ILE A 51 -9.20 -0.50 1.09
CA ILE A 51 -9.40 0.61 2.03
C ILE A 51 -8.06 1.23 2.41
N GLY A 52 -7.05 0.41 2.71
CA GLY A 52 -5.69 0.85 3.03
C GLY A 52 -5.05 1.63 1.88
N LEU A 53 -5.11 1.12 0.65
CA LEU A 53 -4.60 1.79 -0.54
C LEU A 53 -5.29 3.13 -0.79
N PHE A 54 -6.61 3.20 -0.63
CA PHE A 54 -7.37 4.43 -0.80
C PHE A 54 -6.99 5.47 0.25
N LEU A 55 -6.89 5.07 1.53
CA LEU A 55 -6.47 5.96 2.63
C LEU A 55 -5.05 6.47 2.42
N VAL A 56 -4.10 5.59 2.10
CA VAL A 56 -2.71 5.97 1.83
C VAL A 56 -2.62 6.91 0.64
N GLY A 57 -3.36 6.62 -0.44
CA GLY A 57 -3.42 7.48 -1.62
C GLY A 57 -4.04 8.85 -1.35
N TYR A 58 -5.05 8.92 -0.48
CA TYR A 58 -5.67 10.18 -0.04
C TYR A 58 -4.71 11.02 0.82
N ILE A 59 -4.07 10.39 1.81
CA ILE A 59 -3.08 11.04 2.68
C ILE A 59 -1.92 11.56 1.84
N LYS A 60 -1.37 10.73 0.94
CA LYS A 60 -0.32 11.13 -0.02
C LYS A 60 -0.74 12.35 -0.82
N GLY A 61 -1.94 12.35 -1.37
CA GLY A 61 -2.44 13.48 -2.15
C GLY A 61 -2.56 14.76 -1.33
N LYS A 62 -3.00 14.67 -0.07
CA LYS A 62 -3.08 15.80 0.85
C LYS A 62 -1.70 16.34 1.23
N VAL A 63 -0.74 15.46 1.51
CA VAL A 63 0.64 15.83 1.92
C VAL A 63 1.41 16.50 0.78
N VAL A 64 1.19 16.06 -0.47
CA VAL A 64 1.89 16.58 -1.65
C VAL A 64 1.12 17.74 -2.31
N GLU A 65 0.12 18.32 -1.63
CA GLU A 65 -0.74 19.43 -2.12
C GLU A 65 -1.39 19.17 -3.48
N HIS A 66 -1.55 17.89 -3.84
CA HIS A 66 -2.22 17.47 -5.07
C HIS A 66 -3.68 17.13 -4.78
N LYS A 67 -4.53 17.03 -5.81
CA LYS A 67 -5.94 16.63 -5.66
C LYS A 67 -6.04 15.27 -4.93
N PRO A 68 -6.48 15.23 -3.65
CA PRO A 68 -6.31 14.04 -2.81
C PRO A 68 -7.17 12.86 -3.28
N LEU A 69 -8.38 13.16 -3.76
CA LEU A 69 -9.28 12.16 -4.33
C LEU A 69 -8.71 11.51 -5.60
N ARG A 70 -8.03 12.29 -6.45
CA ARG A 70 -7.42 11.78 -7.68
C ARG A 70 -6.27 10.81 -7.35
N SER A 71 -5.42 11.18 -6.39
CA SER A 71 -4.32 10.33 -5.92
C SER A 71 -4.83 9.04 -5.29
N ALA A 72 -5.91 9.09 -4.49
CA ALA A 72 -6.54 7.91 -3.91
C ALA A 72 -7.09 6.95 -4.97
N ILE A 73 -7.80 7.49 -5.97
CA ILE A 73 -8.36 6.70 -7.08
C ILE A 73 -7.25 6.08 -7.94
N GLU A 74 -6.19 6.81 -8.22
CA GLU A 74 -5.04 6.30 -8.98
C GLU A 74 -4.39 5.12 -8.26
N LEU A 75 -4.11 5.26 -6.96
CA LEU A 75 -3.54 4.17 -6.15
C LEU A 75 -4.50 2.97 -6.05
N PHE A 76 -5.80 3.22 -5.91
CA PHE A 76 -6.82 2.18 -5.90
C PHE A 76 -6.86 1.39 -7.21
N ILE A 77 -6.84 2.07 -8.37
CA ILE A 77 -6.87 1.42 -9.68
C ILE A 77 -5.60 0.59 -9.90
N ILE A 78 -4.43 1.16 -9.60
CA ILE A 78 -3.15 0.44 -9.73
C ILE A 78 -3.17 -0.82 -8.85
N GLY A 79 -3.62 -0.70 -7.60
CA GLY A 79 -3.74 -1.83 -6.69
C GLY A 79 -4.77 -2.86 -7.15
N ALA A 80 -5.93 -2.44 -7.66
CA ALA A 80 -6.96 -3.35 -8.17
C ALA A 80 -6.46 -4.15 -9.38
N VAL A 81 -5.73 -3.52 -10.30
CA VAL A 81 -5.11 -4.20 -11.44
C VAL A 81 -4.03 -5.18 -10.95
N ALA A 82 -3.15 -4.76 -10.05
CA ALA A 82 -2.11 -5.62 -9.49
C ALA A 82 -2.69 -6.84 -8.78
N THR A 83 -3.70 -6.66 -7.93
CA THR A 83 -4.41 -7.75 -7.24
C THR A 83 -5.09 -8.69 -8.23
N SER A 84 -5.74 -8.16 -9.28
CA SER A 84 -6.38 -8.99 -10.30
C SER A 84 -5.38 -9.87 -11.04
N ILE A 85 -4.23 -9.31 -11.42
CA ILE A 85 -3.13 -10.07 -12.03
C ILE A 85 -2.59 -11.12 -11.05
N GLY A 86 -2.39 -10.76 -9.79
CA GLY A 86 -1.94 -11.69 -8.74
C GLY A 86 -2.89 -12.88 -8.55
N LEU A 87 -4.21 -12.63 -8.54
CA LEU A 87 -5.22 -13.69 -8.43
C LEU A 87 -5.25 -14.58 -9.68
N LEU A 88 -5.13 -14.01 -10.88
CA LEU A 88 -5.05 -14.77 -12.13
C LEU A 88 -3.83 -15.68 -12.16
N VAL A 89 -2.66 -15.15 -11.80
CA VAL A 89 -1.41 -15.91 -11.73
C VAL A 89 -1.49 -17.00 -10.66
N GLY A 90 -2.02 -16.68 -9.47
CA GLY A 90 -2.24 -17.67 -8.41
C GLY A 90 -3.14 -18.82 -8.84
N TYR A 91 -4.24 -18.50 -9.54
CA TYR A 91 -5.13 -19.52 -10.10
C TYR A 91 -4.44 -20.39 -11.17
N PHE A 92 -3.61 -19.78 -12.03
CA PHE A 92 -2.91 -20.50 -13.10
C PHE A 92 -1.81 -21.43 -12.56
N LEU A 93 -1.08 -20.99 -11.53
CA LEU A 93 0.01 -21.76 -10.92
C LEU A 93 -0.48 -22.83 -9.95
N LYS A 94 -1.78 -22.84 -9.60
CA LYS A 94 -2.44 -23.89 -8.81
C LYS A 94 -1.66 -24.23 -7.52
N VAL A 95 -1.22 -23.20 -6.81
CA VAL A 95 -0.69 -23.27 -5.43
C VAL A 95 -1.78 -22.82 -4.46
#